data_AF-A0AAN5Z0L9-F1
#
_entry.id   AF-A0AAN5Z0L9-F1
#
_cell.length_a   1.000
_cell.length_b   1.000
_cell.length_c   1.000
_cell.angle_alpha   90.00
_cell.angle_beta   90.00
_cell.angle_gamma   90.00
#
_symmetry.space_group_name_H-M   'P 1'
#
loop_
_entity.id
_entity.type
_entity.pdbx_description
1 polymer ?
#
loop_
_entity_poly.entity_id
_entity_poly.type
_entity_poly.pdbx_seq_one_letter_code
_entity_poly.pdbx_strand_id
1 'polypeptide(L)'
;MNQKQIRRSRSWLPAVVGLDISVPAIHYALDTGLINSGWSEDLEAQDPSADLRKALQDVSLIICTGGASYVGFSTFSRIMRAIERNRNVSVACTVIRMISYDDNAETLRAHGLDTEKLPGVVLRQRKFVSVQEKSADIEKVVARRLDTTGFEDEGPIYRTVRSSGVTSIKPTPSQKLQFMTQAHLSFFRHPSTMQLITLSTVFFIASALAADCSGNSNSRLEEFKEAYWSAREKMCSNSDCTYQAACTISAQKSVGSSWAKTTVVAELKRKNTGGKKGFKDCWDATEDIINQCVIGNHQLSGTWESDGQLYQFNGYFA
;
A
#
# COMPACT_ATOMS: atom_id res chain seq x y z
N MET A 1 -29.01 51.18 -16.48
CA MET A 1 -29.15 49.72 -16.70
C MET A 1 -27.78 49.10 -16.98
N ASN A 2 -27.65 47.81 -16.66
CA ASN A 2 -26.56 46.86 -16.96
C ASN A 2 -25.47 46.63 -15.90
N GLN A 3 -25.88 45.90 -14.84
CA GLN A 3 -25.01 44.96 -14.13
C GLN A 3 -24.55 43.85 -15.09
N LYS A 4 -23.26 43.80 -15.40
CA LYS A 4 -22.62 42.63 -16.04
C LYS A 4 -22.62 41.48 -15.03
N GLN A 5 -23.46 40.50 -15.28
CA GLN A 5 -23.54 39.25 -14.55
C GLN A 5 -22.22 38.49 -14.70
N ILE A 6 -21.40 38.48 -13.64
CA ILE A 6 -20.18 37.69 -13.55
C ILE A 6 -20.60 36.22 -13.54
N ARG A 7 -20.54 35.56 -14.69
CA ARG A 7 -20.65 34.10 -14.78
C ARG A 7 -19.45 33.50 -14.02
N ARG A 8 -19.69 33.03 -12.79
CA ARG A 8 -18.74 32.18 -12.06
C ARG A 8 -18.38 30.99 -12.95
N SER A 9 -17.14 30.90 -13.42
CA SER A 9 -16.63 29.71 -14.09
C SER A 9 -16.61 28.57 -13.09
N ARG A 10 -17.49 27.57 -13.24
CA ARG A 10 -17.37 26.31 -12.48
C ARG A 10 -16.06 25.64 -12.87
N SER A 11 -15.27 25.20 -11.90
CA SER A 11 -14.07 24.42 -12.15
C SER A 11 -14.45 23.10 -12.85
N TRP A 12 -13.72 22.75 -13.91
CA TRP A 12 -13.98 21.61 -14.79
C TRP A 12 -13.26 20.32 -14.35
N LEU A 13 -12.67 20.32 -13.16
CA LEU A 13 -11.97 19.15 -12.63
C LEU A 13 -12.98 18.25 -11.92
N PRO A 14 -12.88 16.91 -12.08
CA PRO A 14 -13.68 15.99 -11.29
C PRO A 14 -13.40 16.23 -9.80
N ALA A 15 -14.45 16.20 -8.98
CA ALA A 15 -14.26 16.15 -7.54
C ALA A 15 -13.72 14.77 -7.20
N VAL A 16 -12.58 14.73 -6.55
CA VAL A 16 -11.92 13.52 -6.10
C VAL A 16 -12.10 13.44 -4.59
N VAL A 17 -12.62 12.33 -4.09
CA VAL A 17 -12.66 12.09 -2.65
C VAL A 17 -11.92 10.81 -2.26
N GLY A 18 -11.33 10.82 -1.07
CA GLY A 18 -10.52 9.74 -0.53
C GLY A 18 -11.21 8.98 0.60
N LEU A 19 -10.92 7.69 0.69
CA LEU A 19 -11.31 6.83 1.81
C LEU A 19 -10.14 5.91 2.12
N ASP A 20 -9.72 5.92 3.38
CA ASP A 20 -8.64 5.08 3.91
C ASP A 20 -8.90 4.82 5.40
N ILE A 21 -8.31 3.80 6.00
CA ILE A 21 -8.37 3.63 7.47
C ILE A 21 -7.38 4.56 8.18
N SER A 22 -6.37 5.02 7.45
CA SER A 22 -5.28 5.82 7.95
C SER A 22 -5.57 7.32 7.89
N VAL A 23 -5.72 7.90 9.07
CA VAL A 23 -5.82 9.35 9.26
C VAL A 23 -4.63 10.09 8.60
N PRO A 24 -3.36 9.68 8.80
CA PRO A 24 -2.22 10.29 8.09
C PRO A 24 -2.31 10.27 6.56
N ALA A 25 -2.82 9.19 5.95
CA ALA A 25 -2.94 9.11 4.49
C ALA A 25 -3.96 10.11 3.96
N ILE A 26 -5.12 10.20 4.62
CA ILE A 26 -6.16 11.17 4.28
C ILE A 26 -5.63 12.60 4.42
N HIS A 27 -4.92 12.92 5.51
CA HIS A 27 -4.35 14.25 5.69
C HIS A 27 -3.35 14.61 4.59
N TYR A 28 -2.41 13.73 4.29
CA TYR A 28 -1.44 14.01 3.22
C TYR A 28 -2.11 14.20 1.86
N ALA A 29 -3.09 13.36 1.52
CA ALA A 29 -3.80 13.47 0.26
C ALA A 29 -4.56 14.81 0.14
N LEU A 30 -5.09 15.32 1.26
CA LEU A 30 -5.69 16.64 1.33
C LEU A 30 -4.64 17.75 1.21
N ASP A 31 -3.55 17.67 2.00
CA ASP A 31 -2.50 18.68 2.07
C ASP A 31 -1.76 18.86 0.74
N THR A 32 -1.61 17.76 -0.01
CA THR A 32 -0.99 17.76 -1.34
C THR A 32 -1.98 18.05 -2.47
N GLY A 33 -3.27 18.18 -2.18
CA GLY A 33 -4.31 18.46 -3.16
C GLY A 33 -4.64 17.30 -4.10
N LEU A 34 -4.30 16.06 -3.70
CA LEU A 34 -4.64 14.85 -4.45
C LEU A 34 -6.14 14.52 -4.36
N ILE A 35 -6.78 14.89 -3.25
CA ILE A 35 -8.22 14.74 -3.02
C ILE A 35 -8.82 16.07 -2.54
N ASN A 36 -10.11 16.27 -2.80
CA ASN A 36 -10.89 17.43 -2.37
C ASN A 36 -11.52 17.23 -0.99
N SER A 37 -11.79 15.99 -0.59
CA SER A 37 -12.36 15.61 0.71
C SER A 37 -11.94 14.17 1.03
N GLY A 38 -11.87 13.80 2.30
CA GLY A 38 -11.49 12.44 2.67
C GLY A 38 -12.06 11.97 4.01
N TRP A 39 -12.28 10.66 4.12
CA TRP A 39 -12.79 10.00 5.32
C TRP A 39 -11.80 8.94 5.80
N SER A 40 -11.54 8.95 7.11
CA SER A 40 -10.75 7.91 7.76
C SER A 40 -11.68 6.87 8.39
N GLU A 41 -12.11 5.86 7.62
CA GLU A 41 -13.10 4.87 8.06
C GLU A 41 -12.75 3.45 7.60
N ASP A 42 -12.98 2.47 8.48
CA ASP A 42 -12.80 1.05 8.17
C ASP A 42 -14.13 0.43 7.72
N LEU A 43 -14.34 0.41 6.40
CA LEU A 43 -15.50 -0.22 5.78
C LEU A 43 -15.39 -1.74 5.66
N GLU A 44 -14.31 -2.38 6.11
CA GLU A 44 -14.27 -3.83 6.33
C GLU A 44 -14.93 -4.17 7.67
N ALA A 45 -14.80 -3.30 8.68
CA ALA A 45 -15.37 -3.52 10.01
C ALA A 45 -16.77 -2.91 10.20
N GLN A 46 -17.04 -1.71 9.69
CA GLN A 46 -18.20 -0.91 10.07
C GLN A 46 -18.96 -0.33 8.87
N ASP A 47 -20.24 -0.01 9.08
CA ASP A 47 -21.03 0.71 8.07
C ASP A 47 -20.56 2.17 7.97
N PRO A 48 -20.65 2.79 6.78
CA PRO A 48 -20.17 4.15 6.55
C PRO A 48 -20.91 5.17 7.44
N SER A 49 -20.17 6.16 7.92
CA SER A 49 -20.72 7.28 8.68
C SER A 49 -21.81 8.02 7.90
N ALA A 50 -22.64 8.80 8.60
CA ALA A 50 -23.67 9.60 7.94
C ALA A 50 -23.09 10.59 6.92
N ASP A 51 -21.88 11.10 7.19
CA ASP A 51 -21.20 12.04 6.32
C ASP A 51 -20.64 11.33 5.07
N LEU A 52 -19.96 10.20 5.24
CA LEU A 52 -19.49 9.37 4.12
C LEU A 52 -20.66 8.86 3.26
N ARG A 53 -21.78 8.45 3.87
CA ARG A 53 -23.00 8.06 3.13
C ARG A 53 -23.56 9.18 2.27
N LYS A 54 -23.47 10.43 2.74
CA LYS A 54 -23.91 11.59 1.97
C LYS A 54 -22.97 11.85 0.79
N ALA A 55 -21.67 11.77 1.01
CA ALA A 55 -20.67 11.93 -0.06
C ALA A 55 -20.82 10.85 -1.14
N LEU A 56 -21.08 9.60 -0.74
CA LEU A 56 -21.30 8.47 -1.63
C LEU A 56 -22.45 8.67 -2.64
N GLN A 57 -23.45 9.51 -2.33
CA GLN A 57 -24.60 9.73 -3.23
C GLN A 57 -24.22 10.37 -4.57
N ASP A 58 -23.16 11.16 -4.58
CA ASP A 58 -22.75 11.92 -5.76
C ASP A 58 -21.69 11.19 -6.59
N VAL A 59 -21.29 9.99 -6.17
CA VAL A 59 -20.18 9.23 -6.75
C VAL A 59 -20.61 8.47 -8.00
N SER A 60 -19.82 8.62 -9.04
CA SER A 60 -20.06 8.00 -10.36
C SER A 60 -18.98 7.01 -10.77
N LEU A 61 -17.81 7.06 -10.13
CA LEU A 61 -16.71 6.14 -10.34
C LEU A 61 -15.99 5.89 -9.02
N ILE A 62 -15.80 4.60 -8.71
CA ILE A 62 -14.99 4.12 -7.61
C ILE A 62 -13.73 3.51 -8.20
N ILE A 63 -12.57 4.02 -7.80
CA ILE A 63 -11.27 3.48 -8.19
C ILE A 63 -10.63 2.82 -6.97
N CYS A 64 -10.15 1.59 -7.09
CA CYS A 64 -9.35 0.91 -6.08
C CYS A 64 -8.01 0.47 -6.68
N THR A 65 -6.93 1.12 -6.25
CA THR A 65 -5.57 0.84 -6.71
C THR A 65 -4.77 0.15 -5.62
N GLY A 66 -4.29 -1.07 -5.85
CA GLY A 66 -3.50 -1.81 -4.87
C GLY A 66 -4.23 -2.25 -3.59
N GLY A 67 -5.55 -1.99 -3.50
CA GLY A 67 -6.38 -2.32 -2.33
C GLY A 67 -7.07 -3.68 -2.38
N ALA A 68 -7.20 -4.30 -3.54
CA ALA A 68 -8.03 -5.51 -3.72
C ALA A 68 -7.57 -6.75 -2.93
N SER A 69 -6.39 -6.71 -2.29
CA SER A 69 -5.88 -7.75 -1.39
C SER A 69 -6.35 -7.61 0.07
N TYR A 70 -6.90 -6.46 0.46
CA TYR A 70 -7.35 -6.16 1.83
C TYR A 70 -8.66 -5.37 1.89
N VAL A 71 -9.12 -4.82 0.77
CA VAL A 71 -10.47 -4.28 0.56
C VAL A 71 -11.31 -5.37 -0.12
N GLY A 72 -12.28 -5.88 0.61
CA GLY A 72 -13.06 -7.05 0.24
C GLY A 72 -14.52 -6.73 -0.07
N PHE A 73 -15.31 -7.81 -0.13
CA PHE A 73 -16.73 -7.76 -0.43
C PHE A 73 -17.51 -6.88 0.56
N SER A 74 -17.05 -6.83 1.82
CA SER A 74 -17.64 -6.01 2.88
C SER A 74 -17.66 -4.54 2.52
N THR A 75 -16.51 -3.97 2.12
CA THR A 75 -16.41 -2.59 1.67
C THR A 75 -17.29 -2.32 0.46
N PHE A 76 -17.19 -3.15 -0.59
CA PHE A 76 -17.97 -2.94 -1.81
C PHE A 76 -19.48 -3.03 -1.55
N SER A 77 -19.94 -4.00 -0.76
CA SER A 77 -21.36 -4.13 -0.42
C SER A 77 -21.86 -2.91 0.38
N ARG A 78 -21.08 -2.43 1.37
CA ARG A 78 -21.46 -1.24 2.15
C ARG A 78 -21.52 0.03 1.32
N ILE A 79 -20.54 0.24 0.44
CA ILE A 79 -20.53 1.34 -0.52
C ILE A 79 -21.75 1.24 -1.45
N MET A 80 -22.01 0.08 -2.04
CA MET A 80 -23.12 -0.10 -2.98
C MET A 80 -24.50 -0.02 -2.31
N ARG A 81 -24.62 -0.37 -1.03
CA ARG A 81 -25.83 -0.16 -0.22
C ARG A 81 -26.06 1.32 0.11
N ALA A 82 -24.97 2.08 0.28
CA ALA A 82 -25.06 3.51 0.52
C ALA A 82 -25.45 4.25 -0.76
N ILE A 83 -24.96 3.85 -1.94
CA ILE A 83 -25.32 4.48 -3.21
C ILE A 83 -26.77 4.12 -3.59
N GLU A 84 -27.58 5.12 -3.91
CA GLU A 84 -28.94 4.89 -4.43
C GLU A 84 -28.93 4.08 -5.74
N ARG A 85 -29.79 3.05 -5.83
CA ARG A 85 -29.85 2.07 -6.94
C ARG A 85 -30.03 2.65 -8.36
N ASN A 86 -30.36 3.94 -8.50
CA ASN A 86 -30.64 4.61 -9.77
C ASN A 86 -29.45 5.42 -10.34
N ARG A 87 -28.24 5.27 -9.77
CA ARG A 87 -27.02 5.93 -10.27
C ARG A 87 -26.19 4.96 -11.11
N ASN A 88 -25.73 5.43 -12.28
CA ASN A 88 -24.73 4.74 -13.10
C ASN A 88 -23.35 4.83 -12.43
N VAL A 89 -23.16 4.11 -11.33
CA VAL A 89 -21.84 3.95 -10.71
C VAL A 89 -21.02 2.92 -11.48
N SER A 90 -19.75 3.22 -11.66
CA SER A 90 -18.76 2.30 -12.21
C SER A 90 -17.67 2.04 -11.19
N VAL A 91 -17.07 0.84 -11.25
CA VAL A 91 -15.95 0.46 -10.38
C VAL A 91 -14.77 0.08 -11.25
N ALA A 92 -13.58 0.49 -10.86
CA ALA A 92 -12.33 0.11 -11.50
C ALA A 92 -11.30 -0.29 -10.46
N CYS A 93 -10.83 -1.53 -10.53
CA CYS A 93 -9.88 -2.08 -9.57
C CYS A 93 -8.63 -2.59 -10.28
N THR A 94 -7.44 -2.23 -9.78
CA THR A 94 -6.20 -2.88 -10.20
C THR A 94 -5.94 -4.07 -9.27
N VAL A 95 -5.91 -5.29 -9.83
CA VAL A 95 -5.82 -6.53 -9.07
C VAL A 95 -4.52 -7.24 -9.42
N ILE A 96 -3.74 -7.58 -8.40
CA ILE A 96 -2.52 -8.39 -8.55
C ILE A 96 -2.92 -9.82 -8.96
N ARG A 97 -2.19 -10.41 -9.91
CA ARG A 97 -2.51 -11.71 -10.51
C ARG A 97 -2.52 -12.89 -9.54
N MET A 98 -1.94 -12.76 -8.34
CA MET A 98 -1.98 -13.78 -7.30
C MET A 98 -3.25 -13.75 -6.42
N ILE A 99 -4.04 -12.66 -6.46
CA ILE A 99 -5.23 -12.45 -5.60
C ILE A 99 -6.54 -12.63 -6.38
N SER A 100 -7.45 -13.47 -5.86
CA SER A 100 -8.78 -13.62 -6.47
C SER A 100 -9.61 -12.36 -6.30
N TYR A 101 -10.35 -12.00 -7.36
CA TYR A 101 -11.30 -10.88 -7.34
C TYR A 101 -12.74 -11.39 -7.44
N ASP A 102 -12.94 -12.70 -7.37
CA ASP A 102 -14.21 -13.31 -7.73
C ASP A 102 -15.30 -12.98 -6.70
N ASP A 103 -14.99 -12.96 -5.40
CA ASP A 103 -15.94 -12.55 -4.35
C ASP A 103 -16.37 -11.08 -4.48
N ASN A 104 -15.42 -10.21 -4.86
CA ASN A 104 -15.71 -8.80 -5.12
C ASN A 104 -16.57 -8.65 -6.38
N ALA A 105 -16.25 -9.39 -7.45
CA ALA A 105 -17.03 -9.39 -8.68
C ALA A 105 -18.46 -9.88 -8.45
N GLU A 106 -18.62 -10.94 -7.66
CA GLU A 106 -19.91 -11.51 -7.27
C GLU A 106 -20.74 -10.54 -6.43
N THR A 107 -20.09 -9.84 -5.49
CA THR A 107 -20.72 -8.79 -4.69
C THR A 107 -21.21 -7.64 -5.57
N LEU A 108 -20.36 -7.16 -6.48
CA LEU A 108 -20.73 -6.10 -7.43
C LEU A 108 -21.87 -6.56 -8.36
N ARG A 109 -21.86 -7.82 -8.79
CA ARG A 109 -22.93 -8.43 -9.58
C ARG A 109 -24.26 -8.49 -8.83
N ALA A 110 -24.25 -8.81 -7.54
CA ALA A 110 -25.45 -8.77 -6.69
C ALA A 110 -26.06 -7.35 -6.58
N HIS A 111 -25.24 -6.32 -6.82
CA HIS A 111 -25.66 -4.92 -6.91
C HIS A 111 -25.92 -4.43 -8.34
N GLY A 112 -25.91 -5.32 -9.34
CA GLY A 112 -26.23 -5.01 -10.75
C GLY A 112 -25.03 -4.56 -11.60
N LEU A 113 -23.80 -4.75 -11.12
CA LEU A 113 -22.58 -4.39 -11.84
C LEU A 113 -21.86 -5.64 -12.35
N ASP A 114 -21.81 -5.82 -13.67
CA ASP A 114 -21.05 -6.89 -14.30
C ASP A 114 -19.57 -6.54 -14.31
N THR A 115 -18.72 -7.46 -13.84
CA THR A 115 -17.27 -7.26 -13.76
C THR A 115 -16.54 -7.94 -14.91
N GLU A 116 -15.77 -7.19 -15.67
CA GLU A 116 -14.89 -7.72 -16.73
C GLU A 116 -13.41 -7.42 -16.45
N LYS A 117 -12.52 -8.26 -16.97
CA LYS A 117 -11.08 -7.97 -17.03
C LYS A 117 -10.81 -7.20 -18.32
N LEU A 118 -10.15 -6.04 -18.24
CA LEU A 118 -9.78 -5.29 -19.43
C LEU A 118 -8.75 -6.07 -20.27
N PRO A 119 -9.09 -6.48 -21.51
CA PRO A 119 -8.19 -7.28 -22.34
C PRO A 119 -6.94 -6.47 -22.72
N GLY A 120 -5.76 -7.10 -22.65
CA GLY A 120 -4.49 -6.49 -23.04
C GLY A 120 -3.94 -5.44 -22.09
N VAL A 121 -4.64 -5.09 -21.00
CA VAL A 121 -4.16 -4.12 -20.01
C VAL A 121 -3.52 -4.86 -18.84
N VAL A 122 -2.18 -4.89 -18.85
CA VAL A 122 -1.37 -5.41 -17.75
C VAL A 122 -0.42 -4.31 -17.29
N LEU A 123 -0.48 -3.98 -16.00
CA LEU A 123 0.31 -2.92 -15.39
C LEU A 123 1.44 -3.53 -14.57
N ARG A 124 2.68 -3.14 -14.87
CA ARG A 124 3.83 -3.47 -14.04
C ARG A 124 3.72 -2.73 -12.70
N GLN A 125 3.87 -3.42 -11.58
CA GLN A 125 3.79 -2.82 -10.24
C GLN A 125 5.18 -2.54 -9.67
N ARG A 126 5.90 -3.59 -9.27
CA ARG A 126 7.27 -3.53 -8.75
C ARG A 126 8.02 -4.80 -9.06
N LYS A 127 9.34 -4.79 -8.88
CA LYS A 127 10.14 -6.03 -8.87
C LYS A 127 9.86 -6.83 -7.60
N PHE A 128 10.06 -8.14 -7.67
CA PHE A 128 10.15 -8.95 -6.45
C PHE A 128 11.34 -8.49 -5.60
N VAL A 129 11.17 -8.48 -4.28
CA VAL A 129 12.23 -8.13 -3.32
C VAL A 129 13.16 -9.32 -3.09
N SER A 130 12.66 -10.55 -3.26
CA SER A 130 13.43 -11.77 -3.04
C SER A 130 12.99 -12.91 -3.95
N VAL A 131 13.83 -13.94 -4.06
CA VAL A 131 13.49 -15.19 -4.77
C VAL A 131 12.33 -15.91 -4.08
N GLN A 132 12.26 -15.83 -2.75
CA GLN A 132 11.21 -16.44 -1.94
C GLN A 132 9.86 -15.79 -2.21
N GLU A 133 9.80 -14.46 -2.29
CA GLU A 133 8.58 -13.73 -2.67
C GLU A 133 8.14 -14.15 -4.07
N LYS A 134 9.06 -14.16 -5.03
CA LYS A 134 8.79 -14.60 -6.40
C LYS A 134 8.19 -16.00 -6.43
N SER A 135 8.81 -16.97 -5.75
CA SER A 135 8.33 -18.36 -5.70
C SER A 135 6.94 -18.48 -5.07
N ALA A 136 6.70 -17.78 -3.94
CA ALA A 136 5.42 -17.81 -3.25
C ALA A 136 4.28 -17.19 -4.09
N ASP A 137 4.57 -16.14 -4.85
CA ASP A 137 3.58 -15.51 -5.71
C ASP A 137 3.32 -16.32 -6.98
N ILE A 138 4.34 -16.93 -7.57
CA ILE A 138 4.19 -17.90 -8.68
C ILE A 138 3.29 -19.06 -8.23
N GLU A 139 3.51 -19.62 -7.05
CA GLU A 139 2.69 -20.73 -6.53
C GLU A 139 1.20 -20.35 -6.45
N LYS A 140 0.88 -19.14 -5.95
CA LYS A 140 -0.49 -18.62 -5.91
C LYS A 140 -1.07 -18.39 -7.31
N VAL A 141 -0.28 -17.90 -8.26
CA VAL A 141 -0.71 -17.67 -9.65
C VAL A 141 -1.02 -19.01 -10.34
N VAL A 142 -0.15 -20.01 -10.15
CA VAL A 142 -0.33 -21.38 -10.67
C VAL A 142 -1.52 -22.08 -10.03
N ALA A 143 -1.73 -21.95 -8.71
CA ALA A 143 -2.89 -22.48 -8.01
C ALA A 143 -4.21 -21.95 -8.59
N ARG A 144 -4.18 -20.76 -9.18
CA ARG A 144 -5.30 -20.12 -9.89
C ARG A 144 -5.37 -20.46 -11.37
N ARG A 145 -4.50 -21.36 -11.86
CA ARG A 145 -4.42 -21.83 -13.26
C ARG A 145 -4.13 -20.70 -14.25
N LEU A 146 -3.34 -19.71 -13.82
CA LEU A 146 -2.89 -18.60 -14.67
C LEU A 146 -1.47 -18.88 -15.17
N ASP A 147 -1.20 -18.50 -16.43
CA ASP A 147 0.13 -18.61 -17.05
C ASP A 147 1.09 -17.52 -16.54
N THR A 148 2.24 -17.92 -16.03
CA THR A 148 3.31 -17.04 -15.50
C THR A 148 4.29 -16.57 -16.56
N THR A 149 4.27 -17.18 -17.76
CA THR A 149 5.16 -16.86 -18.87
C THR A 149 4.94 -15.42 -19.33
N GLY A 150 6.02 -14.64 -19.48
CA GLY A 150 5.91 -13.21 -19.81
C GLY A 150 5.45 -12.32 -18.66
N PHE A 151 5.26 -12.89 -17.47
CA PHE A 151 4.80 -12.18 -16.27
C PHE A 151 5.75 -12.41 -15.09
N GLU A 152 5.29 -13.15 -14.08
CA GLU A 152 6.03 -13.37 -12.84
C GLU A 152 7.38 -14.06 -13.10
N ASP A 153 7.48 -14.89 -14.14
CA ASP A 153 8.72 -15.54 -14.56
C ASP A 153 9.82 -14.54 -14.98
N GLU A 154 9.43 -13.40 -15.56
CA GLU A 154 10.35 -12.36 -16.03
C GLU A 154 10.76 -11.36 -14.93
N GLY A 155 10.17 -11.47 -13.73
CA GLY A 155 10.68 -10.85 -12.51
C GLY A 155 9.92 -9.68 -11.88
N PRO A 156 8.99 -8.98 -12.53
CA PRO A 156 8.12 -8.02 -11.83
C PRO A 156 6.73 -8.58 -11.53
N ILE A 157 6.12 -8.03 -10.48
CA ILE A 157 4.72 -8.23 -10.13
C ILE A 157 3.86 -7.45 -11.12
N TYR A 158 2.83 -8.12 -11.64
CA TYR A 158 1.89 -7.54 -12.59
C TYR A 158 0.47 -7.46 -12.03
N ARG A 159 -0.23 -6.40 -12.44
CA ARG A 159 -1.64 -6.15 -12.12
C ARG A 159 -2.48 -6.15 -13.38
N THR A 160 -3.70 -6.62 -13.23
CA THR A 160 -4.74 -6.55 -14.26
C THR A 160 -5.81 -5.56 -13.82
N VAL A 161 -6.48 -4.93 -14.77
CA VAL A 161 -7.58 -4.01 -14.46
C VAL A 161 -8.91 -4.75 -14.57
N ARG A 162 -9.72 -4.65 -13.51
CA ARG A 162 -11.11 -5.09 -13.47
C ARG A 162 -12.01 -3.87 -13.54
N SER A 163 -12.99 -3.87 -14.43
CA SER A 163 -14.00 -2.83 -14.55
C SER A 163 -15.39 -3.41 -14.33
N SER A 164 -16.21 -2.74 -13.54
CA SER A 164 -17.58 -3.16 -13.23
C SER A 164 -18.59 -2.05 -13.49
N GLY A 165 -19.75 -2.39 -14.08
CA GLY A 165 -20.81 -1.42 -14.36
C GLY A 165 -22.11 -2.08 -14.82
N VAL A 166 -23.18 -1.29 -14.89
CA VAL A 166 -24.52 -1.73 -15.34
C VAL A 166 -24.46 -1.99 -16.86
N THR A 167 -24.33 -3.25 -17.26
CA THR A 167 -24.38 -3.79 -18.63
C THR A 167 -23.60 -3.02 -19.71
N SER A 168 -22.39 -3.50 -20.04
CA SER A 168 -21.54 -3.15 -21.20
C SER A 168 -21.66 -1.73 -21.77
N ILE A 169 -21.51 -0.71 -20.93
CA ILE A 169 -20.94 0.53 -21.43
C ILE A 169 -19.46 0.21 -21.68
N LYS A 170 -19.14 -0.26 -22.89
CA LYS A 170 -17.75 -0.41 -23.34
C LYS A 170 -17.04 0.90 -22.97
N PRO A 171 -16.06 0.89 -22.05
CA PRO A 171 -15.37 2.12 -21.71
C PRO A 171 -14.80 2.67 -23.01
N THR A 172 -15.13 3.92 -23.31
CA THR A 172 -14.62 4.58 -24.50
C THR A 172 -13.09 4.52 -24.45
N PRO A 173 -12.38 4.48 -25.60
CA PRO A 173 -10.92 4.49 -25.62
C PRO A 173 -10.31 5.58 -24.73
N SER A 174 -11.00 6.71 -24.56
CA SER A 174 -10.65 7.82 -23.67
C SER A 174 -10.71 7.48 -22.17
N GLN A 175 -11.70 6.70 -21.73
CA GLN A 175 -11.79 6.21 -20.35
C GLN A 175 -10.71 5.14 -20.07
N LYS A 176 -10.45 4.26 -21.04
CA LYS A 176 -9.33 3.32 -20.99
C LYS A 176 -7.98 4.04 -20.87
N LEU A 177 -7.82 5.14 -21.59
CA LEU A 177 -6.62 5.98 -21.53
C LEU A 177 -6.49 6.72 -20.18
N GLN A 178 -7.60 7.18 -19.59
CA GLN A 178 -7.61 7.81 -18.26
C GLN A 178 -7.14 6.85 -17.15
N PHE A 179 -7.58 5.58 -17.19
CA PHE A 179 -7.07 4.53 -16.29
C PHE A 179 -5.57 4.29 -16.45
N MET A 180 -5.03 4.43 -17.66
CA MET A 180 -3.60 4.31 -17.93
C MET A 180 -2.81 5.55 -17.47
N THR A 181 -3.36 6.76 -17.62
CA THR A 181 -2.69 8.00 -17.20
C THR A 181 -2.69 8.23 -15.69
N GLN A 182 -3.76 7.89 -14.95
CA GLN A 182 -3.73 8.03 -13.48
C GLN A 182 -2.76 7.04 -12.82
N ALA A 183 -2.49 5.89 -13.45
CA ALA A 183 -1.42 4.98 -13.03
C ALA A 183 0.00 5.49 -13.36
N HIS A 184 0.15 6.66 -14.02
CA HIS A 184 1.43 7.17 -14.52
C HIS A 184 1.70 8.69 -14.39
N LEU A 185 0.91 9.45 -13.62
CA LEU A 185 0.98 10.91 -13.39
C LEU A 185 -0.03 11.77 -14.16
N SER A 186 -0.34 12.88 -13.48
CA SER A 186 -1.21 14.01 -13.76
C SER A 186 -1.24 14.56 -15.20
N PHE A 187 -2.41 15.12 -15.54
CA PHE A 187 -2.75 16.11 -16.59
C PHE A 187 -3.45 15.66 -17.90
N PHE A 188 -4.66 16.23 -18.01
CA PHE A 188 -5.46 16.69 -19.17
C PHE A 188 -6.40 15.76 -19.99
N ARG A 189 -7.69 16.15 -19.90
CA ARG A 189 -8.68 16.56 -20.94
C ARG A 189 -9.80 15.58 -21.37
N HIS A 190 -11.02 16.14 -21.28
CA HIS A 190 -12.31 15.84 -21.94
C HIS A 190 -13.36 15.00 -21.15
N PRO A 191 -14.68 15.20 -21.41
CA PRO A 191 -15.54 15.93 -20.47
C PRO A 191 -16.76 15.10 -20.04
N SER A 192 -17.01 15.01 -18.73
CA SER A 192 -18.32 14.71 -18.13
C SER A 192 -18.21 15.01 -16.64
N THR A 193 -19.27 15.53 -16.03
CA THR A 193 -19.37 15.72 -14.57
C THR A 193 -19.30 14.35 -13.88
N MET A 194 -18.09 13.94 -13.53
CA MET A 194 -17.79 12.68 -12.88
C MET A 194 -17.20 13.03 -11.51
N GLN A 195 -17.89 12.70 -10.42
CA GLN A 195 -17.24 12.68 -9.12
C GLN A 195 -16.62 11.30 -8.93
N LEU A 196 -15.34 11.28 -8.59
CA LEU A 196 -14.54 10.10 -8.35
C LEU A 196 -14.39 9.89 -6.85
N ILE A 197 -14.85 8.76 -6.33
CA ILE A 197 -14.17 8.17 -5.17
C ILE A 197 -12.92 7.54 -5.76
N THR A 198 -11.79 8.13 -5.42
CA THR A 198 -10.55 7.37 -5.52
C THR A 198 -10.37 6.81 -4.13
N LEU A 199 -10.43 5.49 -3.98
CA LEU A 199 -9.68 4.81 -2.94
C LEU A 199 -8.21 4.93 -3.34
N SER A 200 -7.76 6.19 -3.36
CA SER A 200 -6.38 6.60 -3.50
C SER A 200 -5.76 6.24 -2.18
N THR A 201 -5.20 5.05 -2.12
CA THR A 201 -3.95 4.89 -1.40
C THR A 201 -2.88 5.66 -2.18
N VAL A 202 -2.95 6.99 -2.16
CA VAL A 202 -1.73 7.80 -2.23
C VAL A 202 -1.25 8.03 -0.81
N PHE A 203 -1.03 6.89 -0.16
CA PHE A 203 0.26 6.50 0.33
C PHE A 203 0.29 4.97 0.22
N PHE A 204 1.31 4.38 -0.39
CA PHE A 204 2.28 3.67 0.44
C PHE A 204 2.38 4.29 1.84
N ILE A 205 1.47 3.92 2.74
CA ILE A 205 1.95 3.71 4.09
C ILE A 205 2.66 2.39 3.95
N ALA A 206 3.98 2.49 3.77
CA ALA A 206 4.84 1.42 4.20
C ALA A 206 4.55 1.25 5.70
N SER A 207 3.62 0.37 6.01
CA SER A 207 3.73 -0.44 7.22
C SER A 207 3.56 -1.88 6.78
N ALA A 208 4.41 -2.29 5.81
CA ALA A 208 4.66 -3.70 5.50
C ALA A 208 5.77 -3.98 4.46
N LEU A 209 6.42 -3.02 3.79
CA LEU A 209 7.50 -3.37 2.83
C LEU A 209 8.76 -2.51 2.89
N ALA A 210 8.76 -1.40 3.63
CA ALA A 210 9.99 -0.66 3.84
C ALA A 210 10.20 -0.24 5.28
N ALA A 211 11.41 -0.45 5.76
CA ALA A 211 11.81 0.01 7.07
C ALA A 211 11.91 1.53 7.08
N ASP A 212 11.44 2.15 8.15
CA ASP A 212 11.57 3.58 8.36
C ASP A 212 13.01 3.89 8.77
N CYS A 213 13.83 4.17 7.77
CA CYS A 213 15.25 4.43 7.96
C CYS A 213 15.50 5.83 8.53
N SER A 214 16.36 5.90 9.55
CA SER A 214 16.67 7.15 10.26
C SER A 214 18.09 7.15 10.80
N GLY A 215 18.50 8.25 11.42
CA GLY A 215 19.85 8.42 11.97
C GLY A 215 20.83 9.03 10.98
N ASN A 216 22.12 9.01 11.34
CA ASN A 216 23.16 9.54 10.46
C ASN A 216 23.47 8.53 9.36
N SER A 217 23.72 9.05 8.15
CA SER A 217 24.20 8.23 7.04
C SER A 217 25.72 8.09 7.06
N ASN A 218 26.23 6.91 6.74
CA ASN A 218 27.66 6.69 6.58
C ASN A 218 27.92 5.65 5.48
N SER A 219 28.68 6.04 4.45
CA SER A 219 28.97 5.17 3.30
C SER A 219 29.68 3.86 3.67
N ARG A 220 30.40 3.81 4.80
CA ARG A 220 31.11 2.63 5.30
C ARG A 220 30.27 1.73 6.21
N LEU A 221 28.98 2.03 6.38
CA LEU A 221 28.13 1.31 7.32
C LEU A 221 27.99 -0.19 6.98
N GLU A 222 28.13 -0.55 5.71
CA GLU A 222 28.11 -1.95 5.28
C GLU A 222 29.22 -2.80 5.95
N GLU A 223 30.38 -2.22 6.25
CA GLU A 223 31.49 -2.89 6.96
C GLU A 223 31.09 -3.33 8.38
N PHE A 224 30.04 -2.71 8.94
CA PHE A 224 29.58 -2.91 10.31
C PHE A 224 28.27 -3.72 10.39
N LYS A 225 27.72 -4.21 9.27
CA LYS A 225 26.43 -4.94 9.23
C LYS A 225 26.35 -6.13 10.19
N GLU A 226 27.48 -6.77 10.48
CA GLU A 226 27.59 -7.86 11.44
C GLU A 226 27.14 -7.49 12.86
N ALA A 227 27.29 -6.22 13.28
CA ALA A 227 26.77 -5.76 14.57
C ALA A 227 25.25 -5.91 14.60
N TYR A 228 24.57 -5.56 13.50
CA TYR A 228 23.12 -5.61 13.39
C TYR A 228 22.61 -7.06 13.27
N TRP A 229 23.25 -7.88 12.43
CA TRP A 229 22.92 -9.31 12.33
C TRP A 229 23.09 -10.04 13.67
N SER A 230 24.15 -9.72 14.42
CA SER A 230 24.39 -10.30 15.75
C SER A 230 23.34 -9.88 16.77
N ALA A 231 22.91 -8.61 16.77
CA ALA A 231 21.84 -8.14 17.65
C ALA A 231 20.49 -8.79 17.31
N ARG A 232 20.19 -8.96 16.00
CA ARG A 232 19.03 -9.73 15.51
C ARG A 232 19.05 -11.16 16.01
N GLU A 233 20.18 -11.86 15.86
CA GLU A 233 20.32 -13.26 16.27
C GLU A 233 19.99 -13.43 17.76
N LYS A 234 20.59 -12.61 18.63
CA LYS A 234 20.34 -12.67 20.08
C LYS A 234 18.88 -12.43 20.47
N MET A 235 18.21 -11.49 19.80
CA MET A 235 16.82 -11.17 20.09
C MET A 235 15.84 -12.19 19.51
N CYS A 236 15.99 -12.55 18.23
CA CYS A 236 15.00 -13.35 17.51
C CYS A 236 15.17 -14.86 17.76
N SER A 237 16.34 -15.33 18.17
CA SER A 237 16.53 -16.70 18.70
C SER A 237 15.96 -16.88 20.11
N ASN A 238 15.66 -15.78 20.81
CA ASN A 238 15.30 -15.74 22.23
C ASN A 238 16.42 -16.26 23.16
N SER A 239 17.69 -16.17 22.76
CA SER A 239 18.81 -16.53 23.64
C SER A 239 18.93 -15.55 24.82
N ASP A 240 18.76 -14.25 24.52
CA ASP A 240 19.02 -13.16 25.47
C ASP A 240 17.74 -12.32 25.74
N CYS A 241 16.63 -12.68 25.09
CA CYS A 241 15.35 -12.01 25.22
C CYS A 241 14.23 -13.03 25.49
N THR A 242 13.37 -12.73 26.47
CA THR A 242 12.15 -13.52 26.68
C THR A 242 11.25 -13.46 25.46
N TYR A 243 10.69 -14.61 25.07
CA TYR A 243 9.81 -14.75 23.91
C TYR A 243 8.72 -13.67 23.84
N GLN A 244 8.75 -12.86 22.77
CA GLN A 244 7.78 -11.79 22.45
C GLN A 244 7.57 -10.72 23.53
N ALA A 245 8.43 -10.65 24.54
CA ALA A 245 8.43 -9.60 25.54
C ALA A 245 9.18 -8.37 25.04
N ALA A 246 8.90 -7.21 25.63
CA ALA A 246 9.73 -6.03 25.44
C ALA A 246 11.18 -6.37 25.81
N CYS A 247 12.13 -6.07 24.92
CA CYS A 247 13.53 -6.42 25.10
C CYS A 247 14.41 -5.37 24.44
N THR A 248 15.61 -5.18 24.99
CA THR A 248 16.67 -4.36 24.40
C THR A 248 17.96 -5.16 24.45
N ILE A 249 18.60 -5.37 23.30
CA ILE A 249 19.88 -6.05 23.20
C ILE A 249 20.84 -5.21 22.36
N SER A 250 22.13 -5.41 22.55
CA SER A 250 23.14 -4.79 21.71
C SER A 250 24.20 -5.80 21.25
N ALA A 251 24.77 -5.49 20.10
CA ALA A 251 25.99 -6.10 19.60
C ALA A 251 26.84 -5.03 18.94
N GLN A 252 28.12 -5.32 18.76
CA GLN A 252 29.07 -4.37 18.22
C GLN A 252 30.01 -5.02 17.23
N LYS A 253 30.52 -4.22 16.30
CA LYS A 253 31.55 -4.61 15.35
C LYS A 253 32.61 -3.52 15.31
N SER A 254 33.87 -3.91 15.45
CA SER A 254 35.01 -3.02 15.24
C SER A 254 35.68 -3.35 13.91
N VAL A 255 35.98 -2.33 13.12
CA VAL A 255 36.69 -2.43 11.84
C VAL A 255 37.85 -1.45 11.86
N GLY A 256 39.03 -1.89 11.43
CA GLY A 256 40.25 -1.08 11.44
C GLY A 256 41.47 -1.87 11.92
N SER A 257 42.61 -1.18 11.98
CA SER A 257 43.88 -1.75 12.44
C SER A 257 43.96 -1.76 13.97
N SER A 258 44.94 -2.46 14.54
CA SER A 258 45.13 -2.51 16.01
C SER A 258 45.29 -1.14 16.69
N TRP A 259 45.69 -0.10 15.95
CA TRP A 259 45.96 1.25 16.45
C TRP A 259 44.91 2.29 16.03
N ALA A 260 44.01 1.96 15.09
CA ALA A 260 42.89 2.81 14.69
C ALA A 260 41.68 1.93 14.37
N LYS A 261 40.83 1.70 15.37
CA LYS A 261 39.57 0.96 15.25
C LYS A 261 38.38 1.90 15.32
N THR A 262 37.48 1.77 14.37
CA THR A 262 36.14 2.34 14.47
C THR A 262 35.22 1.24 14.96
N THR A 263 34.39 1.52 15.97
CA THR A 263 33.39 0.57 16.48
C THR A 263 32.00 1.11 16.20
N VAL A 264 31.12 0.25 15.71
CA VAL A 264 29.68 0.51 15.65
C VAL A 264 28.99 -0.41 16.63
N VAL A 265 28.13 0.17 17.46
CA VAL A 265 27.21 -0.55 18.33
C VAL A 265 25.82 -0.48 17.69
N ALA A 266 25.20 -1.63 17.49
CA ALA A 266 23.83 -1.76 17.05
C ALA A 266 22.98 -2.19 18.25
N GLU A 267 22.11 -1.29 18.72
CA GLU A 267 21.10 -1.58 19.73
C GLU A 267 19.80 -1.96 19.03
N LEU A 268 19.23 -3.12 19.37
CA LEU A 268 17.92 -3.56 18.90
C LEU A 268 16.92 -3.55 20.05
N LYS A 269 15.81 -2.84 19.85
CA LYS A 269 14.68 -2.74 20.78
C LYS A 269 13.45 -3.40 20.18
N ARG A 270 12.74 -4.18 20.99
CA ARG A 270 11.40 -4.71 20.68
C ARG A 270 10.40 -4.18 21.70
N LYS A 271 9.25 -3.69 21.21
CA LYS A 271 8.12 -3.23 22.02
C LYS A 271 6.83 -3.85 21.52
N ASN A 272 6.00 -4.35 22.43
CA ASN A 272 4.66 -4.85 22.10
C ASN A 272 3.68 -3.67 22.00
N THR A 273 3.05 -3.50 20.84
CA THR A 273 2.10 -2.43 20.51
C THR A 273 0.66 -2.93 20.32
N GLY A 274 0.42 -4.24 20.18
CA GLY A 274 -0.90 -4.75 19.80
C GLY A 274 -1.32 -6.13 20.34
N GLY A 275 -0.55 -6.76 21.22
CA GLY A 275 -0.97 -7.98 21.93
C GLY A 275 -1.08 -9.26 21.09
N LYS A 276 -0.64 -9.25 19.82
CA LYS A 276 -0.63 -10.43 18.94
C LYS A 276 0.70 -11.19 19.02
N LYS A 277 0.66 -12.50 18.70
CA LYS A 277 1.77 -13.45 18.88
C LYS A 277 2.18 -14.07 17.53
N GLY A 278 3.34 -13.69 16.97
CA GLY A 278 4.00 -14.33 15.82
C GLY A 278 5.54 -14.34 15.92
N PHE A 279 6.20 -15.44 15.53
CA PHE A 279 7.67 -15.64 15.63
C PHE A 279 8.40 -15.25 14.34
N LYS A 280 7.75 -15.45 13.17
CA LYS A 280 8.30 -15.11 11.85
C LYS A 280 8.63 -13.61 11.75
N ASP A 281 7.80 -12.80 12.39
CA ASP A 281 7.81 -11.34 12.29
C ASP A 281 9.08 -10.71 12.87
N CYS A 282 9.73 -11.33 13.88
CA CYS A 282 11.01 -10.83 14.40
C CYS A 282 12.10 -10.92 13.35
N TRP A 283 12.23 -12.09 12.74
CA TRP A 283 13.26 -12.39 11.77
C TRP A 283 13.08 -11.58 10.50
N ASP A 284 11.85 -11.48 9.98
CA ASP A 284 11.53 -10.70 8.79
C ASP A 284 11.70 -9.19 9.03
N ALA A 285 11.10 -8.64 10.10
CA ALA A 285 11.14 -7.19 10.36
C ALA A 285 12.58 -6.68 10.56
N THR A 286 13.38 -7.42 11.32
CA THR A 286 14.78 -7.03 11.58
C THR A 286 15.66 -7.23 10.35
N GLU A 287 15.40 -8.24 9.52
CA GLU A 287 16.08 -8.45 8.24
C GLU A 287 15.80 -7.31 7.27
N ASP A 288 14.54 -6.87 7.19
CA ASP A 288 14.15 -5.73 6.36
C ASP A 288 14.79 -4.42 6.83
N ILE A 289 14.85 -4.15 8.15
CA ILE A 289 15.58 -2.96 8.64
C ILE A 289 17.06 -3.02 8.23
N ILE A 290 17.73 -4.17 8.36
CA ILE A 290 19.15 -4.29 8.03
C ILE A 290 19.37 -4.11 6.53
N ASN A 291 18.63 -4.83 5.69
CA ASN A 291 18.81 -4.80 4.25
C ASN A 291 18.45 -3.43 3.66
N GLN A 292 17.40 -2.79 4.16
CA GLN A 292 16.92 -1.53 3.58
C GLN A 292 17.59 -0.31 4.19
N CYS A 293 17.77 -0.26 5.51
CA CYS A 293 18.34 0.92 6.16
C CYS A 293 19.86 0.86 6.21
N VAL A 294 20.41 -0.21 6.78
CA VAL A 294 21.85 -0.31 7.04
C VAL A 294 22.63 -0.54 5.76
N ILE A 295 22.18 -1.49 4.93
CA ILE A 295 22.86 -1.86 3.68
C ILE A 295 22.40 -0.98 2.52
N GLY A 296 21.09 -0.88 2.29
CA GLY A 296 20.55 -0.18 1.11
C GLY A 296 20.68 1.35 1.17
N ASN A 297 20.38 1.94 2.32
CA ASN A 297 20.34 3.40 2.50
C ASN A 297 21.49 3.95 3.36
N HIS A 298 22.38 3.08 3.86
CA HIS A 298 23.53 3.46 4.68
C HIS A 298 23.16 4.27 5.94
N GLN A 299 21.96 4.03 6.49
CA GLN A 299 21.41 4.68 7.67
C GLN A 299 21.67 3.85 8.93
N LEU A 300 22.16 4.50 10.00
CA LEU A 300 22.51 3.83 11.26
C LEU A 300 21.31 3.24 12.00
N SER A 301 20.11 3.77 11.78
CA SER A 301 18.93 3.41 12.54
C SER A 301 17.77 3.07 11.61
N GLY A 302 16.81 2.33 12.14
CA GLY A 302 15.59 2.05 11.42
C GLY A 302 14.54 1.40 12.30
N THR A 303 13.28 1.61 11.94
CA THR A 303 12.13 1.02 12.64
C THR A 303 11.28 0.19 11.70
N TRP A 304 10.63 -0.82 12.25
CA TRP A 304 9.62 -1.62 11.58
C TRP A 304 8.56 -2.06 12.56
N GLU A 305 7.29 -1.89 12.20
CA GLU A 305 6.16 -2.41 12.96
C GLU A 305 5.46 -3.52 12.16
N SER A 306 5.30 -4.70 12.77
CA SER A 306 4.56 -5.83 12.21
C SER A 306 3.76 -6.52 13.32
N ASP A 307 2.50 -6.84 13.03
CA ASP A 307 1.65 -7.66 13.90
C ASP A 307 1.63 -7.24 15.38
N GLY A 308 1.63 -5.94 15.64
CA GLY A 308 1.62 -5.40 17.00
C GLY A 308 2.94 -5.54 17.75
N GLN A 309 4.05 -5.66 17.03
CA GLN A 309 5.41 -5.59 17.54
C GLN A 309 6.19 -4.51 16.78
N LEU A 310 6.78 -3.58 17.52
CA LEU A 310 7.70 -2.58 17.01
C LEU A 310 9.13 -3.03 17.25
N TYR A 311 9.91 -3.10 16.18
CA TYR A 311 11.35 -3.32 16.19
C TYR A 311 12.07 -2.02 15.83
N GLN A 312 13.11 -1.69 16.58
CA GLN A 312 13.89 -0.48 16.37
C GLN A 312 15.38 -0.77 16.52
N PHE A 313 16.15 -0.53 15.46
CA PHE A 313 17.59 -0.44 15.52
C PHE A 313 18.04 0.99 15.78
N ASN A 314 18.95 1.17 16.73
CA ASN A 314 19.71 2.40 16.94
C ASN A 314 21.20 2.09 16.81
N GLY A 315 21.80 2.55 15.73
CA GLY A 315 23.24 2.45 15.50
C GLY A 315 23.97 3.71 15.95
N TYR A 316 25.14 3.56 16.55
CA TYR A 316 26.03 4.67 16.84
C TYR A 316 27.49 4.23 16.85
N PHE A 317 28.38 5.18 16.54
CA PHE A 317 29.82 4.97 16.65
C PHE A 317 30.25 5.06 18.11
N ALA A 318 31.08 4.12 18.54
CA ALA A 318 31.64 4.02 19.89
C ALA A 318 33.17 4.18 19.86
#